data_AF-V6I0W0-F1
#
_entry.id   AF-V6I0W0-F1
#
_cell.length_a   1.000
_cell.length_b   1.000
_cell.length_c   1.000
_cell.angle_alpha   90.00
_cell.angle_beta   90.00
_cell.angle_gamma   90.00
#
_symmetry.space_group_name_H-M   'P 1'
#
loop_
_entity.id
_entity.type
_entity.pdbx_description
1 polymer ?
#
loop_
_entity_poly.entity_id
_entity_poly.type
_entity_poly.pdbx_seq_one_letter_code
_entity_poly.pdbx_strand_id
1 'polypeptide(L)'
;MNSKCGCGFLEEIQGFFSPIEYEDFRAYLKSQVENGNLVPVISNKLYEKGKIFGGEWYKCNTCHEIWRLVAPDFPFTGLWEKVEV
;
A
#
# COMPACT_ATOMS: atom_id res chain seq x y z
N MET A 1 6.39 -10.93 -13.20
CA MET A 1 5.28 -10.07 -13.65
C MET A 1 4.67 -9.51 -12.39
N ASN A 2 4.72 -8.19 -12.20
CA ASN A 2 4.12 -7.55 -11.04
C ASN A 2 2.60 -7.66 -11.13
N SER A 3 1.95 -7.96 -10.01
CA SER A 3 0.48 -8.01 -9.97
C SER A 3 -0.07 -6.60 -10.16
N LYS A 4 -1.16 -6.48 -10.94
CA LYS A 4 -1.88 -5.21 -11.13
C LYS A 4 -3.27 -5.33 -10.55
N CYS A 5 -3.85 -4.21 -10.13
CA CYS A 5 -5.26 -4.21 -9.74
C CYS A 5 -6.14 -4.52 -10.95
N GLY A 6 -7.32 -5.07 -10.71
CA GLY A 6 -8.28 -5.43 -11.76
C GLY A 6 -8.68 -4.27 -12.71
N CYS A 7 -8.52 -3.01 -12.30
CA CYS A 7 -8.72 -1.83 -13.17
C CYS A 7 -7.43 -1.26 -13.78
N GLY A 8 -6.27 -1.87 -13.52
CA GLY A 8 -4.96 -1.45 -14.05
C GLY A 8 -4.35 -0.21 -13.38
N PHE A 9 -5.04 0.40 -12.41
CA PHE A 9 -4.60 1.63 -11.75
C PHE A 9 -3.41 1.43 -10.80
N LEU A 10 -3.38 0.30 -10.08
CA LEU A 10 -2.34 -0.02 -9.11
C LEU A 10 -1.45 -1.15 -9.64
N GLU A 11 -0.16 -1.07 -9.34
CA GLU A 11 0.84 -2.08 -9.68
C GLU A 11 1.70 -2.38 -8.45
N GLU A 12 2.01 -3.65 -8.24
CA GLU A 12 2.81 -4.14 -7.13
C GLU A 12 4.25 -3.60 -7.15
N ILE A 13 4.77 -3.28 -5.97
CA ILE A 13 6.17 -2.85 -5.76
C ILE A 13 6.81 -3.80 -4.75
N GLN A 14 7.77 -4.60 -5.21
CA GLN A 14 8.52 -5.54 -4.38
C GLN A 14 9.83 -4.93 -3.91
N GLY A 15 9.73 -3.93 -3.02
CA GLY A 15 10.88 -3.20 -2.50
C GLY A 15 11.05 -1.82 -3.11
N PHE A 16 11.30 -0.84 -2.24
CA PHE A 16 11.73 0.49 -2.61
C PHE A 16 13.25 0.55 -2.61
N PHE A 17 13.84 1.19 -3.62
CA PHE A 17 15.26 1.42 -3.77
C PHE A 17 15.84 2.35 -2.69
N SER A 18 15.00 3.22 -2.13
CA SER A 18 15.43 4.15 -1.07
C SER A 18 14.28 4.55 -0.15
N PRO A 19 14.58 5.04 1.08
CA PRO A 19 13.58 5.64 1.95
C PRO A 19 12.84 6.84 1.31
N ILE A 20 13.51 7.58 0.41
CA ILE A 20 12.92 8.73 -0.28
C ILE A 20 11.83 8.26 -1.24
N GLU A 21 12.10 7.23 -2.04
CA GLU A 21 11.12 6.67 -2.97
C GLU A 21 9.87 6.14 -2.24
N TYR A 22 10.06 5.52 -1.06
CA TYR A 22 8.96 5.12 -0.21
C TYR A 22 8.09 6.30 0.22
N GLU A 23 8.69 7.40 0.70
CA GLU A 23 7.94 8.58 1.13
C GLU A 23 7.25 9.29 -0.05
N ASP A 24 7.89 9.36 -1.22
CA ASP A 24 7.29 9.90 -2.45
C ASP A 24 6.07 9.07 -2.88
N PHE A 25 6.19 7.74 -2.85
CA PHE A 25 5.08 6.84 -3.16
C PHE A 25 3.94 6.97 -2.14
N ARG A 26 4.27 7.09 -0.85
CA ARG A 26 3.29 7.33 0.20
C ARG A 26 2.57 8.67 0.03
N ALA A 27 3.27 9.73 -0.36
CA ALA A 27 2.68 11.02 -0.68
C ALA A 27 1.76 10.93 -1.90
N TYR A 28 2.17 10.18 -2.93
CA TYR A 28 1.32 9.85 -4.07
C TYR A 28 0.02 9.18 -3.63
N LEU A 29 0.06 8.14 -2.79
CA LEU A 29 -1.15 7.48 -2.28
C LEU A 29 -2.08 8.44 -1.53
N LYS A 30 -1.53 9.35 -0.72
CA LYS A 30 -2.33 10.40 -0.06
C LYS A 30 -3.06 11.29 -1.06
N SER A 31 -2.38 11.73 -2.12
CA SER A 31 -3.04 12.50 -3.19
C SER A 31 -4.15 11.71 -3.88
N GLN A 32 -3.99 10.39 -4.04
CA GLN A 32 -5.02 9.53 -4.64
C GLN A 32 -6.23 9.34 -3.72
N VAL A 33 -6.02 9.40 -2.39
CA VAL A 33 -7.12 9.45 -1.42
C VAL A 33 -7.87 10.78 -1.52
N GLU A 34 -7.17 11.90 -1.56
CA GLU A 34 -7.77 13.24 -1.71
C GLU A 34 -8.58 13.37 -3.01
N ASN A 35 -8.09 12.75 -4.09
CA ASN A 35 -8.79 12.69 -5.38
C ASN A 35 -9.93 11.67 -5.44
N GLY A 36 -10.17 10.87 -4.38
CA GLY A 36 -11.24 9.88 -4.32
C GLY A 36 -10.99 8.57 -5.11
N ASN A 37 -9.76 8.35 -5.58
CA ASN A 37 -9.36 7.12 -6.28
C ASN A 37 -9.07 5.98 -5.30
N LEU A 38 -8.60 6.31 -4.10
CA LEU A 38 -8.34 5.38 -3.00
C LEU A 38 -9.14 5.74 -1.76
N VAL A 39 -9.48 4.74 -0.97
CA VAL A 39 -10.10 4.92 0.35
C VAL A 39 -9.18 4.30 1.41
N PRO A 40 -8.73 5.05 2.43
CA PRO A 40 -7.95 4.48 3.51
C PRO A 40 -8.80 3.48 4.30
N VAL A 41 -8.27 2.28 4.51
CA VAL A 41 -8.95 1.21 5.26
C VAL A 41 -8.34 1.16 6.65
N ILE A 42 -9.17 1.24 7.68
CA ILE A 42 -8.74 0.99 9.05
C ILE A 42 -8.43 -0.50 9.15
N SER A 43 -7.16 -0.87 9.22
CA SER A 43 -6.76 -2.25 9.51
C SER A 43 -7.37 -2.66 10.85
N ASN A 44 -8.01 -3.83 10.92
CA ASN A 44 -8.64 -4.34 12.13
C ASN A 44 -7.64 -4.31 13.32
N LYS A 45 -8.12 -4.08 14.55
CA LYS A 45 -7.33 -3.79 15.78
C LYS A 45 -6.23 -4.82 16.15
N LEU A 46 -6.13 -5.93 15.43
CA LEU A 46 -5.04 -6.92 15.57
C LEU A 46 -3.74 -6.51 14.84
N TYR A 47 -3.75 -5.40 14.09
CA TYR A 47 -2.65 -4.97 13.21
C TYR A 47 -2.08 -3.58 13.57
N GLU A 48 -2.03 -3.26 14.86
CA GLU A 48 -1.42 -2.01 15.37
C GLU A 48 0.09 -1.91 15.11
N LYS A 49 0.60 -0.67 15.17
CA LYS A 49 2.01 -0.29 15.04
C LYS A 49 2.90 -1.17 15.95
N GLY A 50 3.78 -1.98 15.37
CA GLY A 50 4.64 -2.94 16.10
C GLY A 50 4.20 -4.40 16.03
N LYS A 51 3.13 -4.74 15.30
CA LYS A 51 2.72 -6.12 14.97
C LYS A 51 3.04 -6.45 13.50
N ILE A 52 3.23 -7.73 13.20
CA ILE A 52 3.77 -8.33 11.95
C ILE A 52 3.02 -7.95 10.65
N PHE A 53 1.86 -7.31 10.75
CA PHE A 53 1.03 -6.86 9.62
C PHE A 53 0.83 -5.34 9.58
N GLY A 54 1.70 -4.59 10.27
CA GLY A 54 1.70 -3.13 10.29
C GLY A 54 1.94 -2.57 8.89
N GLY A 55 0.97 -1.83 8.39
CA GLY A 55 1.03 -1.18 7.09
C GLY A 55 -0.14 -0.23 6.92
N GLU A 56 -0.05 0.68 5.96
CA GLU A 56 -1.17 1.54 5.57
C GLU A 56 -2.00 0.79 4.51
N TRP A 57 -3.30 0.63 4.75
CA TRP A 57 -4.19 -0.12 3.87
C TRP A 57 -5.07 0.83 3.08
N TYR A 58 -5.26 0.51 1.81
CA TYR A 58 -6.06 1.32 0.89
C TYR A 58 -6.94 0.41 0.04
N LYS A 59 -8.18 0.83 -0.18
CA LYS A 59 -9.09 0.19 -1.11
C LYS A 59 -9.13 1.00 -2.39
N CYS A 60 -8.93 0.35 -3.53
CA CYS A 60 -9.18 0.97 -4.82
C CYS A 60 -10.67 1.23 -4.99
N ASN A 61 -11.06 2.47 -5.30
CA ASN A 61 -12.47 2.81 -5.44
C ASN A 61 -13.09 2.16 -6.69
N THR A 62 -12.30 1.91 -7.74
CA THR A 62 -12.75 1.33 -9.01
C THR A 62 -12.85 -0.20 -8.99
N CYS A 63 -11.78 -0.91 -8.60
CA CYS A 63 -11.75 -2.38 -8.59
C CYS A 63 -12.16 -3.00 -7.24
N HIS A 64 -12.34 -2.17 -6.22
CA HIS A 64 -12.64 -2.57 -4.83
C HIS A 64 -11.60 -3.47 -4.16
N GLU A 65 -10.48 -3.75 -4.80
CA GLU A 65 -9.37 -4.51 -4.23
C GLU A 65 -8.66 -3.71 -3.15
N ILE A 66 -8.15 -4.44 -2.16
CA ILE A 66 -7.42 -3.89 -1.02
C ILE A 66 -5.93 -4.06 -1.27
N TRP A 67 -5.18 -3.02 -0.96
CA TRP A 67 -3.74 -2.94 -1.13
C TRP A 67 -3.09 -2.44 0.16
N ARG A 68 -1.89 -2.92 0.42
CA ARG A 68 -1.14 -2.65 1.65
C ARG A 68 0.23 -2.08 1.32
N LEU A 69 0.53 -0.93 1.91
CA LEU A 69 1.86 -0.33 1.96
C LEU A 69 2.55 -0.75 3.26
N VAL A 70 3.72 -1.37 3.15
CA VAL A 70 4.57 -1.73 4.29
C VAL A 70 5.86 -0.91 4.22
N ALA A 71 6.19 -0.23 5.32
CA ALA A 71 7.39 0.58 5.43
C ALA A 71 8.67 -0.27 5.35
N PRO A 72 9.77 0.26 4.80
CA PRO A 72 11.08 -0.39 4.88
C PRO A 72 11.56 -0.50 6.33
N ASP A 73 12.15 -1.64 6.66
CA ASP A 73 12.79 -1.95 7.95
C ASP A 73 14.00 -2.86 7.71
N PHE A 74 15.20 -2.28 7.64
CA PHE A 74 16.39 -2.95 7.10
C PHE A 74 16.62 -4.36 7.70
N PRO A 75 16.86 -5.41 6.88
CA PRO A 75 17.16 -5.38 5.44
C PRO A 75 15.93 -5.39 4.53
N PHE A 76 14.72 -5.31 5.08
CA PHE A 76 13.49 -5.28 4.30
C PHE A 76 13.29 -3.90 3.66
N THR A 77 13.12 -3.87 2.35
CA THR A 77 13.01 -2.65 1.53
C THR A 77 11.59 -2.08 1.42
N GLY A 78 10.64 -2.59 2.21
CA GLY A 78 9.23 -2.21 2.09
C GLY A 78 8.54 -2.94 0.94
N LEU A 79 7.23 -2.79 0.82
CA LEU A 79 6.47 -3.27 -0.34
C LEU A 79 5.13 -2.55 -0.49
N TRP A 80 4.56 -2.66 -1.68
CA TRP A 80 3.19 -2.33 -1.99
C TRP A 80 2.54 -3.51 -2.71
N GLU A 81 1.55 -4.15 -2.09
CA GLU A 81 0.96 -5.37 -2.63
C GLU A 81 -0.56 -5.41 -2.46
N LYS A 82 -1.21 -6.23 -3.28
CA LYS A 82 -2.62 -6.58 -3.11
C LYS A 82 -2.77 -7.51 -1.91
N VAL A 83 -3.77 -7.25 -1.09
CA VAL A 83 -4.17 -8.13 0.01
C VAL A 83 -5.19 -9.13 -0.51
N GLU A 84 -4.89 -10.41 -0.37
CA GLU A 84 -5.88 -11.49 -0.49
C GLU A 84 -6.58 -11.66 0.86
N VAL A 85 -7.89 -11.44 0.87
CA VAL A 85 -8.77 -11.60 2.06
C VAL A 85 -9.68 -12.79 1.87
#